data_AF-A0A3P8J1U1-F1
#
_entry.id   AF-A0A3P8J1U1-F1
#
_cell.length_a   1.000
_cell.length_b   1.000
_cell.length_c   1.000
_cell.angle_alpha   90.00
_cell.angle_beta   90.00
_cell.angle_gamma   90.00
#
_symmetry.space_group_name_H-M   'P 1'
#
loop_
_entity.id
_entity.type
_entity.pdbx_description
1 polymer ?
#
loop_
_entity_poly.entity_id
_entity_poly.type
_entity_poly.pdbx_seq_one_letter_code
_entity_poly.pdbx_strand_id
1 'polypeptide(L)' 'MTNMISYQGLVRTFLSFGGASSPNCRGITMAELQGINFNRLDFANFMEDLMNNQKIPDNAELTEKTKQRIKELLTQSSSK' A
#
# COMPACT_ATOMS: atom_id res chain seq x y z
N MET A 1 -4.05 6.90 3.44
CA MET A 1 -2.76 6.18 3.65
C MET A 1 -1.96 6.69 4.85
N THR A 2 -1.88 8.01 5.13
CA THR A 2 -1.02 8.56 6.20
C THR A 2 -1.46 8.25 7.65
N ASN A 3 -2.74 7.89 7.88
CA ASN A 3 -3.25 7.71 9.24
C ASN A 3 -2.90 6.37 9.89
N MET A 4 -2.66 5.30 9.13
CA MET A 4 -2.58 3.97 9.76
C MET A 4 -1.28 3.76 10.55
N ILE A 5 -0.15 4.21 10.02
CA ILE A 5 1.17 4.02 10.65
C ILE A 5 1.34 4.96 11.85
N SER A 6 0.74 6.16 11.80
CA SER A 6 0.89 7.21 12.81
C SER A 6 0.39 6.79 14.20
N TYR A 7 -0.74 6.08 14.30
CA TYR A 7 -1.39 5.81 15.59
C TYR A 7 -0.93 4.52 16.29
N GLN A 8 -0.46 3.51 15.56
CA GLN A 8 -0.26 2.15 16.11
C GLN A 8 1.15 1.57 15.87
N GLY A 9 1.94 2.16 14.98
CA GLY A 9 3.20 1.57 14.50
C GLY A 9 4.49 2.04 15.17
N LEU A 10 4.44 3.13 15.92
CA LEU A 10 5.64 3.95 16.22
C LEU A 10 6.14 3.89 17.66
N VAL A 11 5.51 3.12 18.54
CA VAL A 11 5.85 3.12 19.99
C VAL A 11 7.29 2.66 20.28
N ARG A 12 8.02 2.10 19.30
CA ARG A 12 9.46 1.76 19.43
C ARG A 12 10.37 2.33 18.35
N THR A 13 9.84 3.09 17.38
CA THR A 13 10.63 3.65 16.28
C THR A 13 10.72 5.15 16.49
N PHE A 14 11.93 5.73 16.48
CA PHE A 14 12.19 7.17 16.64
C PHE A 14 11.67 8.04 15.46
N LEU A 15 10.62 7.60 14.78
CA LEU A 15 10.02 8.27 13.65
C LEU A 15 8.84 9.12 14.17
N SER A 16 9.03 10.44 14.17
CA SER A 16 7.97 11.42 14.44
C SER A 16 7.51 12.07 13.14
N PHE A 17 6.19 12.07 12.92
CA PHE A 17 5.54 12.76 11.80
C PHE A 17 5.30 14.25 12.07
N GLY A 18 5.84 14.81 13.15
CA GLY A 18 5.59 16.20 13.55
C GLY A 18 4.19 16.39 14.16
N GLY A 19 3.92 17.60 14.63
CA GLY A 19 2.61 17.97 15.19
C GLY A 19 1.61 18.33 14.09
N ALA A 20 0.32 18.36 14.42
CA ALA A 20 -0.73 18.72 13.47
C ALA A 20 -0.50 20.08 12.77
N SER A 21 0.03 21.07 13.49
CA SER A 21 0.35 22.39 12.94
C SER A 21 1.70 22.47 12.22
N SER A 22 2.58 21.48 12.36
CA SER A 22 3.91 21.45 11.76
C SER A 22 4.30 20.00 11.44
N PRO A 23 3.80 19.46 10.32
CA PRO A 23 4.06 18.07 9.94
C PRO A 23 5.48 17.89 9.42
N ASN A 24 6.06 16.73 9.73
CA ASN A 24 7.32 16.27 9.18
C ASN A 24 7.06 15.48 7.89
N CYS A 25 7.16 16.16 6.75
CA CYS A 25 6.86 15.60 5.42
C CYS A 25 8.03 14.82 4.78
N ARG A 26 9.06 14.46 5.55
CA ARG A 26 10.26 13.72 5.09
C ARG A 26 9.96 12.36 4.45
N GLY A 27 8.81 11.76 4.76
CA GLY A 27 8.53 10.37 4.42
C GLY A 27 9.32 9.37 5.28
N ILE A 28 9.11 8.07 5.02
CA ILE A 28 9.75 6.97 5.76
C ILE A 28 10.95 6.45 4.95
N THR A 29 12.11 6.33 5.59
CA THR A 29 13.30 5.70 4.98
C THR A 29 13.16 4.17 4.98
N MET A 30 13.95 3.47 4.16
CA MET A 30 13.92 2.00 4.13
C MET A 30 14.27 1.37 5.49
N ALA A 31 15.26 1.91 6.19
CA ALA A 31 15.64 1.43 7.52
C ALA A 31 14.51 1.62 8.55
N GLU A 32 13.82 2.77 8.50
CA GLU A 32 12.66 3.02 9.37
C GLU A 32 11.49 2.10 9.03
N LEU A 33 11.24 1.83 7.74
CA LEU A 33 10.18 0.92 7.29
C LEU A 33 10.44 -0.51 7.79
N GLN A 34 11.68 -0.99 7.72
CA GLN A 34 12.08 -2.31 8.21
C GLN A 34 11.94 -2.44 9.74
N GLY A 35 12.07 -1.33 10.47
CA GLY A 35 11.88 -1.31 11.93
C GLY A 35 10.42 -1.38 12.39
N ILE A 36 9.45 -1.26 11.48
CA ILE A 36 8.02 -1.31 11.83
C ILE A 36 7.62 -2.75 12.16
N ASN A 37 7.02 -2.95 13.33
CA ASN A 37 6.42 -4.23 13.70
C ASN A 37 4.97 -4.31 13.18
N PHE A 38 4.81 -4.89 12.00
CA PHE A 38 3.51 -5.01 11.33
C PHE A 38 2.50 -5.90 12.09
N ASN A 39 2.94 -6.79 12.98
CA ASN A 39 2.03 -7.62 13.79
C ASN A 39 1.27 -6.82 14.85
N ARG A 40 1.69 -5.58 15.12
CA ARG A 40 1.04 -4.67 16.08
C ARG A 40 0.18 -3.61 15.40
N LEU A 41 0.13 -3.60 14.07
CA LEU A 41 -0.66 -2.67 13.30
C LEU A 41 -2.06 -3.24 13.06
N ASP A 42 -3.09 -2.44 13.35
CA ASP A 42 -4.48 -2.78 13.01
C ASP A 42 -4.83 -2.28 11.61
N PHE A 43 -4.94 -3.22 10.67
CA PHE A 43 -5.29 -2.96 9.26
C PHE A 43 -6.80 -2.95 9.01
N ALA A 44 -7.66 -3.20 10.01
CA ALA A 44 -9.10 -3.38 9.80
C ALA A 44 -9.73 -2.20 9.06
N ASN A 45 -9.47 -0.97 9.52
CA ASN A 45 -9.98 0.25 8.88
C ASN A 45 -9.48 0.41 7.44
N PHE A 46 -8.19 0.10 7.20
CA PHE A 46 -7.63 0.17 5.84
C PHE A 46 -8.26 -0.87 4.92
N MET A 47 -8.46 -2.09 5.41
CA MET A 47 -9.07 -3.18 4.65
C MET A 47 -10.55 -2.90 4.36
N GLU A 48 -11.29 -2.33 5.30
CA GLU A 48 -12.66 -1.88 5.11
C GLU A 48 -12.75 -0.79 4.05
N ASP A 49 -11.95 0.27 4.17
CA ASP A 49 -11.87 1.33 3.15
C ASP A 49 -11.48 0.78 1.78
N LEU A 50 -10.54 -0.17 1.74
CA LEU A 50 -10.10 -0.81 0.51
C LEU A 50 -11.24 -1.58 -0.14
N MET A 51 -11.95 -2.43 0.62
CA MET A 51 -13.04 -3.25 0.09
C MET A 51 -14.25 -2.41 -0.33
N ASN A 52 -14.55 -1.33 0.41
CA ASN A 52 -15.69 -0.46 0.11
C ASN A 52 -15.46 0.42 -1.12
N ASN A 53 -14.21 0.78 -1.40
CA ASN A 53 -13.87 1.70 -2.50
C ASN A 53 -13.19 1.01 -3.69
N GLN A 54 -12.82 -0.27 -3.58
CA GLN A 54 -12.39 -1.07 -4.72
C GLN A 54 -13.54 -1.86 -5.31
N LYS A 55 -13.80 -1.62 -6.60
CA LYS A 55 -14.61 -2.52 -7.40
C LYS A 55 -13.79 -3.78 -7.68
N ILE A 56 -14.01 -4.84 -6.90
CA ILE A 56 -13.44 -6.15 -7.18
C ILE A 56 -13.96 -6.57 -8.57
N PRO A 57 -13.08 -6.77 -9.56
CA PRO A 57 -13.52 -7.11 -10.90
C PRO A 57 -14.20 -8.48 -10.89
N ASP A 58 -15.30 -8.61 -11.61
CA ASP A 58 -15.95 -9.90 -11.83
C ASP A 58 -15.00 -10.85 -12.59
N ASN A 59 -15.24 -12.17 -12.48
CA ASN A 59 -14.43 -13.21 -13.11
C ASN A 59 -14.27 -13.01 -14.63
N ALA A 60 -15.30 -12.48 -15.29
CA ALA A 60 -15.24 -12.14 -16.71
C ALA A 60 -14.26 -10.98 -17.00
N GLU A 61 -14.29 -9.93 -16.18
CA GLU A 61 -13.36 -8.79 -16.29
C GLU A 61 -11.93 -9.23 -15.96
N LEU A 62 -11.76 -10.11 -14.97
CA LEU A 62 -10.47 -10.69 -14.63
C LEU A 62 -9.89 -11.49 -15.81
N THR A 63 -10.73 -12.31 -16.45
CA THR A 63 -10.32 -13.11 -17.63
C THR A 63 -9.85 -12.23 -18.78
N GLU A 64 -10.55 -11.13 -19.06
CA GLU A 64 -10.12 -10.18 -20.10
C GLU A 64 -8.83 -9.45 -19.73
N LYS A 65 -8.67 -9.02 -18.47
CA LYS A 65 -7.42 -8.43 -17.98
C LYS A 65 -6.25 -9.40 -18.11
N THR A 66 -6.46 -10.68 -17.79
CA THR A 66 -5.43 -11.72 -17.96
C THR A 66 -5.05 -11.90 -19.42
N LYS A 67 -6.03 -11.96 -20.34
CA LYS A 67 -5.75 -12.04 -21.78
C LYS A 67 -4.96 -10.84 -22.29
N GLN A 68 -5.34 -9.64 -21.89
CA GLN A 68 -4.63 -8.40 -22.23
C GLN A 68 -3.18 -8.45 -21.72
N ARG A 69 -2.98 -8.88 -20.48
CA ARG A 69 -1.65 -8.99 -19.88
C ARG A 69 -0.77 -10.02 -20.59
N ILE A 70 -1.33 -11.17 -20.97
CA ILE A 70 -0.61 -12.18 -21.76
C ILE A 70 -0.21 -11.58 -23.11
N LYS A 71 -1.11 -10.86 -23.78
CA LYS A 71 -0.83 -10.20 -25.06
C LYS A 71 0.30 -9.17 -24.95
N GLU A 72 0.27 -8.31 -23.92
CA GLU A 72 1.32 -7.33 -23.63
C GLU A 72 2.68 -8.01 -23.48
N LEU A 73 2.76 -9.05 -22.66
CA LEU A 73 3.99 -9.81 -22.42
C LEU A 73 4.53 -10.46 -23.71
N LEU A 74 3.65 -11.05 -24.52
CA LEU A 74 4.03 -11.64 -25.80
C LEU A 74 4.58 -10.59 -26.77
N THR A 75 3.91 -9.45 -26.91
CA THR A 75 4.41 -8.35 -27.77
C THR A 75 5.71 -7.74 -27.27
N GLN A 76 5.88 -7.61 -25.96
CA GLN A 76 7.07 -7.04 -25.35
C GLN A 76 8.27 -8.01 -25.44
N SER A 77 8.01 -9.32 -25.44
CA SER A 77 9.03 -10.36 -25.67
C SER A 77 9.49 -10.44 -27.13
N SER A 78 8.64 -10.01 -28.08
CA SER A 78 8.93 -10.09 -29.51
C SER A 78 9.62 -8.84 -30.08
N SER A 79 9.79 -7.78 -29.28
CA SER A 79 10.50 -6.54 -29.64
C SER A 79 11.92 -6.46 -29.05
N LYS A 80 12.50 -7.60 -28.66
CA LYS A 80 13.86 -7.71 -28.14
C LYS A 80 14.70 -8.64 -29.02
#